data_AF-A0A0R1LWA5-F1
#
_entry.id   AF-A0A0R1LWA5-F1
#
_cell.length_a   1.000
_cell.length_b   1.000
_cell.length_c   1.000
_cell.angle_alpha   90.00
_cell.angle_beta   90.00
_cell.angle_gamma   90.00
#
_symmetry.space_group_name_H-M   'P 1'
#
loop_
_entity.id
_entity.type
_entity.pdbx_description
1 polymer ?
#
loop_
_entity_poly.entity_id
_entity_poly.type
_entity_poly.pdbx_seq_one_letter_code
_entity_poly.pdbx_strand_id
1 'polypeptide(L)'
;MIAALMTITFGGLFQRLSLILGLDLVLVIGIFIMFWMLQRRLDVKSYKGMYWVSDERERDIALKVHSAIMTGNTYFLYGLLLVIFLLMHFGLSTQRFGQILLVIVWLYLIAINVQYFWLWNHYDQD
;
A
#
# COMPACT_ATOMS: atom_id res chain seq x y z
N MET A 1 -8.38 -26.93 36.48
CA MET A 1 -9.04 -25.62 36.27
C MET A 1 -8.06 -24.53 35.83
N ILE A 2 -6.91 -24.37 36.51
CA ILE A 2 -5.87 -23.39 36.14
C ILE A 2 -5.24 -23.66 34.76
N ALA A 3 -5.00 -24.94 34.41
CA ALA A 3 -4.47 -25.31 33.09
C ALA A 3 -5.42 -24.96 31.92
N ALA A 4 -6.74 -25.16 32.08
CA ALA A 4 -7.73 -24.81 31.06
C ALA A 4 -7.87 -23.28 30.88
N LEU A 5 -7.76 -22.52 31.97
CA LEU A 5 -7.71 -21.05 31.94
C LEU A 5 -6.45 -20.53 31.24
N MET A 6 -5.30 -21.18 31.44
CA MET A 6 -4.05 -20.88 30.73
C MET A 6 -4.13 -21.23 29.23
N THR A 7 -4.75 -22.34 28.85
CA THR A 7 -4.92 -22.70 27.43
C THR A 7 -5.88 -21.75 26.70
N ILE A 8 -6.91 -21.24 27.37
CA ILE A 8 -7.86 -20.27 26.79
C ILE A 8 -7.24 -18.86 26.71
N THR A 9 -6.44 -18.44 27.71
CA THR A 9 -5.73 -17.15 27.66
C THR A 9 -4.55 -17.15 26.69
N PHE A 10 -3.76 -18.23 26.60
CA PHE A 10 -2.72 -18.37 25.59
C PHE A 10 -3.28 -18.63 24.19
N GLY A 11 -4.37 -19.38 24.05
CA GLY A 11 -5.08 -19.58 22.78
C GLY A 11 -5.70 -18.28 22.23
N GLY A 12 -6.23 -17.43 23.11
CA GLY A 12 -6.72 -16.09 22.77
C GLY A 12 -5.61 -15.10 22.41
N LEU A 13 -4.42 -15.22 23.03
CA LEU A 13 -3.22 -14.47 22.64
C LEU A 13 -2.64 -14.96 21.31
N PHE A 14 -2.64 -16.26 21.03
CA PHE A 14 -2.16 -16.84 19.76
C PHE A 14 -3.06 -16.51 18.56
N GLN A 15 -4.39 -16.45 18.74
CA GLN A 15 -5.32 -15.99 17.70
C GLN A 15 -5.19 -14.49 17.39
N ARG A 16 -4.75 -13.67 18.36
CA ARG A 16 -4.42 -12.26 18.12
C ARG A 16 -3.03 -12.09 17.51
N LEU A 17 -2.06 -12.94 17.89
CA LEU A 17 -0.71 -12.94 17.35
C LEU A 17 -0.67 -13.36 15.88
N SER A 18 -1.41 -14.40 15.48
CA SER A 18 -1.34 -14.92 14.10
C SER A 18 -1.84 -13.94 13.04
N LEU A 19 -2.87 -13.14 13.38
CA LEU A 19 -3.44 -12.13 12.48
C LEU A 19 -2.52 -10.91 12.40
N ILE A 20 -1.96 -10.46 13.54
CA ILE A 20 -0.96 -9.37 13.56
C ILE A 20 0.30 -9.78 12.79
N LEU A 21 0.86 -10.96 13.05
CA LEU A 21 2.01 -11.48 12.34
C LEU A 21 1.75 -11.67 10.84
N GLY A 22 0.55 -12.13 10.46
CA GLY A 22 0.15 -12.25 9.07
C GLY A 22 0.09 -10.90 8.35
N LEU A 23 -0.42 -9.87 9.01
CA LEU A 23 -0.47 -8.52 8.45
C LEU A 23 0.91 -7.88 8.37
N ASP A 24 1.72 -7.98 9.43
CA ASP A 24 3.09 -7.49 9.44
C ASP A 24 3.92 -8.16 8.33
N LEU A 25 3.72 -9.45 8.11
CA LEU A 25 4.35 -10.18 7.01
C LEU A 25 3.92 -9.63 5.64
N VAL A 26 2.63 -9.31 5.44
CA VAL A 26 2.15 -8.67 4.20
C VAL A 26 2.81 -7.31 4.00
N LEU A 27 2.97 -6.50 5.05
CA LEU A 27 3.65 -5.20 4.97
C LEU A 27 5.11 -5.37 4.52
N VAL A 28 5.84 -6.28 5.15
CA VAL A 28 7.27 -6.55 4.88
C VAL A 28 7.46 -7.14 3.48
N ILE A 29 6.64 -8.12 3.09
CA ILE A 29 6.67 -8.70 1.74
C ILE A 29 6.34 -7.63 0.71
N GLY A 30 5.35 -6.77 0.97
CA GLY A 30 4.97 -5.68 0.08
C GLY A 30 6.12 -4.72 -0.19
N ILE A 31 6.85 -4.33 0.86
CA ILE A 31 8.07 -3.49 0.73
C ILE A 31 9.12 -4.21 -0.12
N PHE A 32 9.37 -5.50 0.16
CA PHE A 32 10.35 -6.28 -0.59
C PHE A 32 9.99 -6.39 -2.08
N ILE A 33 8.72 -6.69 -2.40
CA ILE A 33 8.22 -6.76 -3.78
C ILE A 33 8.36 -5.39 -4.46
N MET A 34 8.01 -4.30 -3.78
CA MET A 34 8.16 -2.94 -4.29
C MET A 34 9.61 -2.67 -4.70
N PHE A 35 10.57 -2.88 -3.78
CA PHE A 35 11.98 -2.66 -4.07
C PHE A 35 12.49 -3.58 -5.18
N TRP A 36 12.09 -4.86 -5.17
CA TRP A 36 12.45 -5.80 -6.21
C TRP A 36 11.94 -5.35 -7.59
N MET A 37 10.69 -4.87 -7.68
CA MET A 37 10.13 -4.34 -8.92
C MET A 37 10.86 -3.08 -9.40
N LEU A 38 11.08 -2.12 -8.49
CA LEU A 38 11.78 -0.88 -8.80
C LEU A 38 13.18 -1.14 -9.36
N GLN A 39 13.92 -2.07 -8.75
CA GLN A 39 15.28 -2.39 -9.17
C GLN A 39 15.35 -3.27 -10.41
N ARG A 40 14.52 -4.32 -10.51
CA ARG A 40 14.65 -5.35 -11.55
C ARG A 40 13.83 -5.09 -12.80
N ARG A 41 12.70 -4.38 -12.68
CA ARG A 41 11.80 -4.11 -13.81
C ARG A 41 11.87 -2.68 -14.31
N LEU A 42 12.12 -1.73 -13.41
CA LEU A 42 12.06 -0.29 -13.73
C LEU A 42 13.44 0.41 -13.73
N ASP A 43 14.53 -0.32 -13.45
CA ASP A 43 15.93 0.15 -13.40
C ASP A 43 16.14 1.43 -12.55
N VAL A 44 15.36 1.60 -11.48
CA VAL A 44 15.45 2.78 -10.61
C VAL A 44 16.67 2.67 -9.70
N LYS A 45 17.72 3.47 -9.99
CA LYS A 45 19.01 3.46 -9.26
C LYS A 45 19.07 4.45 -8.09
N SER A 46 18.26 5.51 -8.10
CA SER A 46 18.22 6.54 -7.05
C SER A 46 16.85 7.23 -6.99
N TYR A 47 16.41 7.58 -5.78
CA TYR A 47 15.18 8.32 -5.48
C TYR A 47 15.42 9.83 -5.25
N LYS A 48 16.68 10.30 -5.23
CA LYS A 48 17.02 11.71 -5.01
C LYS A 48 16.95 12.50 -6.32
N GLY A 49 16.14 13.56 -6.36
CA GLY A 49 16.17 14.59 -7.43
C GLY A 49 14.84 14.97 -8.08
N MET A 50 13.75 14.24 -7.85
CA MET A 50 12.53 14.31 -8.68
C MET A 50 11.70 15.61 -8.63
N TYR A 51 11.86 16.47 -7.63
CA TYR A 51 10.99 17.65 -7.46
C TYR A 51 11.55 18.95 -8.05
N TRP A 52 12.76 18.92 -8.61
CA TRP A 52 13.46 20.11 -9.08
C TRP A 52 13.83 19.95 -10.55
N VAL A 53 12.79 19.88 -11.38
CA VAL A 53 12.92 19.79 -12.82
C VAL A 53 12.97 21.20 -13.41
N SER A 54 14.09 21.58 -13.99
CA SER A 54 14.26 22.87 -14.69
C SER A 54 13.96 22.79 -16.19
N ASP A 55 13.92 21.58 -16.76
CA ASP A 55 13.73 21.36 -18.20
C ASP A 55 12.24 21.23 -18.57
N GLU A 56 11.82 21.84 -19.68
CA GLU A 56 10.41 21.86 -20.11
C GLU A 56 9.88 20.46 -20.43
N ARG A 57 10.74 19.58 -20.98
CA ARG A 57 10.38 18.18 -21.30
C ARG A 57 10.06 17.38 -20.05
N GLU A 58 10.97 17.41 -19.08
CA GLU A 58 10.78 16.71 -17.81
C GLU A 58 9.56 17.28 -17.04
N ARG A 59 9.25 18.57 -17.20
CA ARG A 59 8.04 19.18 -16.62
C ARG A 59 6.76 18.61 -17.25
N ASP A 60 6.73 18.43 -18.57
CA ASP A 60 5.58 17.82 -19.26
C ASP A 60 5.37 16.36 -18.83
N ILE A 61 6.46 15.59 -18.73
CA ILE A 61 6.41 14.22 -18.19
C ILE A 61 5.86 14.21 -16.76
N ALA A 62 6.38 15.07 -15.88
CA ALA A 62 5.91 15.18 -14.51
C ALA A 62 4.42 15.52 -14.44
N LEU A 63 3.92 16.41 -15.30
CA LEU A 63 2.49 16.76 -15.35
C LEU A 63 1.62 15.57 -15.79
N LYS A 64 2.04 14.81 -16.81
CA LYS A 64 1.33 13.60 -17.25
C LYS A 64 1.28 12.54 -16.16
N VAL A 65 2.42 12.25 -15.52
CA VAL A 65 2.51 11.31 -14.39
C VAL A 65 1.60 11.77 -13.25
N HIS A 66 1.69 13.04 -12.85
CA HIS A 66 0.92 13.57 -11.73
C HIS A 66 -0.58 13.57 -12.00
N SER A 67 -1.00 13.91 -13.22
CA SER A 67 -2.42 13.86 -13.63
C SER A 67 -2.98 12.45 -13.57
N ALA A 68 -2.24 11.47 -14.10
CA ALA A 68 -2.63 10.06 -14.06
C ALA A 68 -2.71 9.53 -12.60
N ILE A 69 -1.74 9.89 -11.76
CA ILE A 69 -1.73 9.52 -10.35
C ILE A 69 -2.88 10.17 -9.58
N MET A 70 -3.16 11.46 -9.80
CA MET A 70 -4.28 12.16 -9.15
C MET A 70 -5.64 11.55 -9.54
N THR A 71 -5.79 11.15 -10.79
CA THR A 71 -6.97 10.42 -11.27
C THR A 71 -7.08 9.07 -10.56
N GLY A 72 -5.97 8.31 -10.48
CA GLY A 72 -5.90 7.05 -9.72
C GLY A 72 -6.22 7.20 -8.23
N ASN A 73 -5.71 8.25 -7.57
CA ASN A 73 -6.00 8.60 -6.18
C ASN A 73 -7.49 8.85 -5.95
N THR A 74 -8.14 9.52 -6.89
CA THR A 74 -9.57 9.81 -6.83
C THR A 74 -10.40 8.53 -6.88
N TYR A 75 -10.08 7.62 -7.81
CA TYR A 75 -10.76 6.32 -7.87
C TYR A 75 -10.48 5.45 -6.65
N PHE A 76 -9.25 5.48 -6.13
CA PHE A 76 -8.91 4.78 -4.89
C PHE A 76 -9.73 5.30 -3.72
N LEU A 77 -9.91 6.62 -3.57
CA LEU A 77 -10.74 7.20 -2.52
C LEU A 77 -12.20 6.72 -2.63
N TYR A 78 -12.79 6.73 -3.83
CA TYR A 78 -14.15 6.20 -4.02
C TYR A 78 -14.25 4.72 -3.68
N GLY A 79 -13.28 3.91 -4.12
CA GLY A 79 -13.21 2.49 -3.77
C GLY A 79 -13.04 2.26 -2.27
N LEU A 80 -12.18 3.04 -1.61
CA LEU A 80 -11.93 2.95 -0.18
C LEU A 80 -13.18 3.30 0.64
N LEU A 81 -13.92 4.35 0.25
CA LEU A 81 -15.19 4.70 0.89
C LEU A 81 -16.23 3.58 0.75
N LEU A 82 -16.33 2.96 -0.43
CA LEU A 82 -17.20 1.81 -0.64
C LEU A 82 -16.79 0.63 0.27
N VAL A 83 -15.50 0.32 0.34
CA VAL A 83 -15.01 -0.75 1.21
C VAL A 83 -15.26 -0.45 2.68
N ILE A 84 -15.04 0.79 3.13
CA ILE A 84 -15.37 1.24 4.49
C ILE A 84 -16.85 0.99 4.78
N PHE A 85 -17.74 1.40 3.88
CA PHE A 85 -19.18 1.20 4.03
C PHE A 85 -19.54 -0.28 4.18
N LEU A 86 -18.97 -1.14 3.34
CA LEU A 86 -19.16 -2.59 3.42
C LEU A 86 -18.64 -3.16 4.75
N LEU A 87 -17.43 -2.78 5.17
CA LEU A 87 -16.83 -3.24 6.43
C LEU A 87 -17.64 -2.81 7.66
N MET A 88 -18.25 -1.62 7.64
CA MET A 88 -19.16 -1.17 8.69
C MET A 88 -20.43 -2.02 8.73
N HIS A 89 -20.97 -2.41 7.58
CA HIS A 89 -22.15 -3.28 7.50
C HIS A 89 -21.90 -4.68 8.10
N PHE A 90 -20.67 -5.19 8.02
CA PHE A 90 -20.30 -6.49 8.59
C PHE A 90 -20.14 -6.50 10.11
N GLY A 91 -20.31 -5.38 10.81
CA GLY A 91 -20.27 -5.34 12.27
C GLY A 91 -18.93 -5.75 12.87
N LEU A 92 -17.82 -5.47 12.17
CA LEU A 92 -16.48 -5.83 12.61
C LEU A 92 -16.10 -5.11 13.92
N SER A 93 -15.26 -5.76 14.73
CA SER A 93 -14.65 -5.07 15.88
C SER A 93 -13.76 -3.93 15.39
N THR A 94 -13.70 -2.84 16.15
CA THR A 94 -12.89 -1.65 15.83
C THR A 94 -11.44 -1.99 15.48
N GLN A 95 -10.85 -2.94 16.19
CA GLN A 95 -9.49 -3.41 15.94
C GLN A 95 -9.34 -4.06 14.56
N ARG A 96 -10.24 -5.00 14.19
CA ARG A 96 -10.20 -5.69 12.89
C ARG A 96 -10.48 -4.73 11.74
N PHE A 97 -11.42 -3.82 11.94
CA PHE A 97 -11.72 -2.76 10.98
C PHE A 97 -10.48 -1.90 10.69
N GLY A 98 -9.80 -1.39 11.72
CA GLY A 98 -8.59 -0.59 11.56
C GLY A 98 -7.45 -1.36 10.89
N GLN A 99 -7.27 -2.64 11.23
CA GLN A 99 -6.27 -3.51 10.62
C GLN A 99 -6.48 -3.71 9.12
N ILE A 100 -7.72 -3.98 8.69
CA ILE A 100 -8.04 -4.15 7.26
C ILE A 100 -7.78 -2.85 6.50
N LEU A 101 -8.22 -1.70 7.04
CA LEU A 101 -7.97 -0.41 6.39
C LEU A 101 -6.49 -0.09 6.26
N LEU A 102 -5.71 -0.36 7.31
CA LEU A 102 -4.26 -0.16 7.29
C LEU A 102 -3.61 -0.94 6.14
N VAL A 103 -3.99 -2.20 5.95
CA VAL A 103 -3.45 -3.06 4.89
C VAL A 103 -3.83 -2.54 3.50
N ILE A 104 -5.10 -2.14 3.31
CA ILE A 104 -5.57 -1.59 2.03
C ILE A 104 -4.79 -0.32 1.68
N VAL A 105 -4.66 0.60 2.64
CA VAL A 105 -3.90 1.85 2.45
C VAL A 105 -2.43 1.54 2.17
N TRP A 106 -1.83 0.58 2.86
CA TRP A 106 -0.44 0.21 2.63
C TRP A 106 -0.18 -0.38 1.25
N LEU A 107 -1.02 -1.32 0.81
CA LEU A 107 -0.93 -1.90 -0.52
C LEU A 107 -1.11 -0.82 -1.60
N TYR A 108 -2.00 0.15 -1.35
CA TYR A 108 -2.17 1.28 -2.24
C TYR A 108 -0.92 2.18 -2.31
N LEU A 109 -0.29 2.49 -1.18
CA LEU A 109 0.96 3.26 -1.14
C LEU A 109 2.10 2.56 -1.88
N ILE A 110 2.16 1.23 -1.84
CA ILE A 110 3.10 0.47 -2.67
C ILE A 110 2.74 0.63 -4.16
N ALA A 111 1.47 0.42 -4.51
CA ALA A 111 1.00 0.46 -5.88
C ALA A 111 1.25 1.84 -6.53
N ILE A 112 0.96 2.94 -5.83
CA ILE A 112 1.16 4.30 -6.36
C ILE A 112 2.65 4.63 -6.55
N ASN A 113 3.54 4.14 -5.67
CA ASN A 113 4.98 4.30 -5.85
C ASN A 113 5.45 3.56 -7.11
N VAL A 114 5.05 2.30 -7.27
CA VAL A 114 5.39 1.51 -8.48
C VAL A 114 4.81 2.17 -9.74
N GLN A 115 3.54 2.60 -9.69
CA GLN A 115 2.85 3.26 -10.80
C GLN A 115 3.56 4.55 -11.21
N TYR A 116 4.04 5.34 -10.25
CA TYR A 116 4.80 6.56 -10.53
C TYR A 116 6.00 6.27 -11.44
N PHE A 117 6.87 5.34 -11.05
CA PHE A 117 8.08 5.04 -11.81
C PHE A 117 7.78 4.35 -13.13
N TRP A 118 6.72 3.54 -13.17
CA TRP A 118 6.26 2.93 -14.42
C TRP A 118 5.77 3.98 -15.42
N LEU A 119 4.92 4.92 -14.99
CA LEU A 119 4.44 6.01 -15.83
C LEU A 119 5.57 6.95 -16.26
N TRP A 120 6.52 7.23 -15.36
CA TRP A 120 7.68 8.04 -15.68
C TRP A 120 8.49 7.40 -16.82
N ASN A 121 8.85 6.12 -16.70
CA ASN A 121 9.57 5.40 -17.75
C ASN A 121 8.77 5.30 -19.05
N HIS A 122 7.45 5.20 -18.96
CA HIS A 122 6.60 5.15 -20.16
C HIS A 122 6.63 6.48 -20.92
N TYR A 123 6.42 7.60 -20.24
CA TYR A 123 6.38 8.92 -20.88
C TYR A 123 7.75 9.50 -21.22
N ASP A 124 8.84 9.01 -20.62
CA ASP A 124 10.20 9.39 -21.04
C ASP A 124 10.59 8.75 -22.38
N GLN A 125 9.95 7.64 -22.76
CA GLN A 125 10.17 6.97 -24.05
C GLN A 125 9.33 7.55 -25.20
N ASP A 126 8.31 8.35 -24.88
CA ASP A 126 7.46 9.07 -25.85
C ASP A 126 8.07 10.43 -26.25
#